data_AF-A0A151WN83-F1
#
_entry.id   AF-A0A151WN83-F1
#
_cell.length_a   1.000
_cell.length_b   1.000
_cell.length_c   1.000
_cell.angle_alpha   90.00
_cell.angle_beta   90.00
_cell.angle_gamma   90.00
#
_symmetry.space_group_name_H-M   'P 1'
#
loop_
_entity.id
_entity.type
_entity.pdbx_description
1 polymer ?
#
loop_
_entity_poly.entity_id
_entity_poly.type
_entity_poly.pdbx_seq_one_letter_code
_entity_poly.pdbx_strand_id
1 'polypeptide(L)'
;MNRNIYANLNPEDRGKVIGLYNAGHTRTKIAQIIGCNRNTVSLWIRKYEERGMKSLKDHRKNNHRRRFPQPIRIKGDSPLPFELLIGVKMKQKTDLTVKDAVEKEFRLQFEQDLDQLRKRAKEQIRKVQDENRKTYNLRRRKPAKYRINDLVAIKRVQVGPGKKLCAKYLVPYKVVRVKSNNYDIEREMPGEGPKKTSSCAEYIKPWSSML
;
A
#
# COMPACT_ATOMS: atom_id res chain seq x y z
N MET A 1 -20.02 4.46 -27.13
CA MET A 1 -20.70 5.57 -27.86
C MET A 1 -20.42 5.41 -29.35
N ASN A 2 -21.31 4.75 -30.10
CA ASN A 2 -21.18 4.65 -31.56
C ASN A 2 -21.46 6.03 -32.17
N ARG A 3 -20.39 6.78 -32.47
CA ARG A 3 -20.51 7.99 -33.30
C ARG A 3 -21.02 7.53 -34.66
N ASN A 4 -22.25 7.90 -35.01
CA ASN A 4 -22.88 7.55 -36.28
C ASN A 4 -22.13 8.26 -37.43
N ILE A 5 -21.10 7.60 -37.96
CA ILE A 5 -20.20 8.14 -39.00
C ILE A 5 -20.99 8.47 -40.29
N TYR A 6 -22.17 7.88 -40.48
CA TYR A 6 -23.02 8.03 -41.67
C TYR A 6 -24.10 9.12 -41.57
N ALA A 7 -24.15 9.89 -40.48
CA ALA A 7 -25.13 10.98 -40.33
C ALA A 7 -24.88 12.15 -41.31
N ASN A 8 -23.71 12.20 -41.94
CA ASN A 8 -23.22 13.33 -42.72
C ASN A 8 -22.85 12.92 -44.15
N LEU A 9 -23.77 12.31 -44.90
CA LEU A 9 -23.54 11.97 -46.31
C LEU A 9 -23.11 13.22 -47.11
N ASN A 10 -22.05 13.10 -47.92
CA ASN A 10 -21.51 14.18 -48.75
C ASN A 10 -22.58 14.68 -49.75
N PRO A 11 -22.63 15.96 -50.14
CA PRO A 11 -23.67 16.45 -51.06
C PRO A 11 -23.71 15.71 -52.41
N GLU A 12 -22.55 15.25 -52.88
CA GLU A 12 -22.45 14.46 -54.12
C GLU A 12 -23.10 13.08 -53.98
N ASP A 13 -22.89 12.41 -52.85
CA ASP A 13 -23.48 11.10 -52.56
C ASP A 13 -25.00 11.21 -52.39
N ARG A 14 -25.51 12.34 -51.87
CA ARG A 14 -26.96 12.61 -51.84
C ARG A 14 -27.53 12.68 -53.25
N GLY A 15 -26.81 13.29 -54.19
CA GLY A 15 -27.18 13.33 -55.61
C GLY A 15 -27.23 11.94 -56.22
N LYS A 16 -26.23 11.10 -55.94
CA LYS A 16 -26.18 9.69 -56.38
C LYS A 16 -27.34 8.87 -55.82
N VAL A 17 -27.72 9.07 -54.55
CA VAL A 17 -28.92 8.43 -53.94
C VAL A 17 -30.17 8.71 -54.78
N ILE A 18 -30.42 9.98 -55.12
CA ILE A 18 -31.61 10.38 -55.87
C ILE A 18 -31.55 9.91 -57.32
N GLY A 19 -30.38 9.97 -57.97
CA GLY A 19 -30.20 9.45 -59.32
C GLY A 19 -30.52 7.96 -59.44
N LEU A 20 -30.04 7.15 -58.50
CA LEU A 20 -30.33 5.72 -58.47
C LEU A 20 -31.80 5.41 -58.12
N TYR A 21 -32.44 6.26 -57.30
CA TYR A 21 -33.87 6.16 -57.01
C TYR A 21 -34.72 6.44 -58.25
N ASN A 22 -34.42 7.50 -59.00
CA ASN A 22 -35.10 7.83 -60.25
C ASN A 22 -34.85 6.76 -61.34
N ALA A 23 -33.73 6.05 -61.28
CA ALA A 23 -33.44 4.88 -62.13
C ALA A 23 -34.19 3.59 -61.69
N GLY A 24 -35.02 3.64 -60.64
CA GLY A 24 -35.86 2.53 -60.20
C GLY A 24 -35.17 1.52 -59.27
N HIS A 25 -33.98 1.82 -58.75
CA HIS A 25 -33.30 0.90 -57.83
C HIS A 25 -33.96 0.87 -56.44
N THR A 26 -33.96 -0.32 -55.82
CA THR A 26 -34.50 -0.49 -54.47
C THR A 26 -33.61 0.19 -53.43
N ARG A 27 -34.23 0.71 -52.36
CA ARG A 27 -33.54 1.44 -51.28
C ARG A 27 -32.40 0.64 -50.63
N THR A 28 -32.52 -0.68 -50.56
CA THR A 28 -31.49 -1.60 -50.06
C THR A 28 -30.29 -1.69 -51.00
N LYS A 29 -30.52 -1.74 -52.31
CA LYS A 29 -29.47 -1.76 -53.33
C LYS A 29 -28.71 -0.43 -53.38
N ILE A 30 -29.41 0.69 -53.25
CA ILE A 30 -28.81 2.04 -53.16
C ILE A 30 -27.92 2.16 -51.93
N ALA A 31 -28.39 1.66 -50.78
CA ALA A 31 -27.64 1.66 -49.52
C ALA A 31 -26.33 0.87 -49.63
N GLN A 32 -26.34 -0.28 -50.31
CA GLN A 32 -25.14 -1.09 -50.57
C GLN A 32 -24.17 -0.38 -51.51
N ILE A 33 -24.65 0.22 -52.60
CA ILE A 33 -23.79 0.92 -53.59
C ILE A 33 -23.06 2.12 -52.97
N ILE A 34 -23.73 2.88 -52.11
CA ILE A 34 -23.19 4.11 -51.52
C ILE A 34 -22.48 3.81 -50.18
N GLY A 35 -22.63 2.61 -49.63
CA GLY A 35 -22.06 2.24 -48.34
C GLY A 35 -22.67 3.00 -47.16
N CYS A 36 -23.98 3.27 -47.21
CA CYS A 36 -24.69 3.98 -46.13
C CYS A 36 -25.88 3.18 -45.59
N ASN A 37 -26.42 3.60 -44.44
CA ASN A 37 -27.58 2.94 -43.84
C ASN A 37 -28.83 3.15 -44.72
N ARG A 38 -29.66 2.11 -44.89
CA ARG A 38 -30.98 2.18 -45.56
C ARG A 38 -31.84 3.34 -45.05
N ASN A 39 -31.79 3.62 -43.74
CA ASN A 39 -32.55 4.72 -43.15
C ASN A 39 -32.07 6.09 -43.65
N THR A 40 -30.77 6.24 -43.94
CA THR A 40 -30.19 7.45 -44.53
C THR A 40 -30.69 7.64 -45.96
N VAL A 41 -30.76 6.55 -46.74
CA VAL A 41 -31.34 6.57 -48.10
C VAL A 41 -32.81 6.99 -48.06
N SER A 42 -33.61 6.37 -47.20
CA SER A 42 -35.03 6.72 -47.02
C SER A 42 -35.23 8.19 -46.63
N LEU A 43 -34.39 8.71 -45.73
CA LEU A 43 -34.44 10.11 -45.29
C LEU A 43 -34.20 11.08 -46.45
N TRP A 44 -33.22 10.81 -47.30
CA TRP A 44 -32.89 11.70 -48.43
C TRP A 44 -33.92 11.62 -49.55
N ILE A 45 -34.46 10.44 -49.84
CA ILE A 45 -35.59 10.29 -50.79
C ILE A 45 -36.79 11.11 -50.31
N ARG A 46 -37.18 10.96 -49.04
CA ARG A 46 -38.31 11.73 -48.47
C ARG A 46 -38.08 13.24 -48.57
N LYS A 47 -36.88 13.72 -48.22
CA LYS A 47 -36.54 15.15 -48.32
C LYS A 47 -36.57 15.66 -49.77
N TYR A 48 -36.16 14.82 -50.72
CA TYR A 48 -36.22 15.14 -52.14
C TYR A 48 -37.67 15.21 -52.66
N GLU A 49 -38.52 14.28 -52.25
CA GLU A 49 -39.96 14.32 -52.59
C GLU A 49 -40.64 15.57 -52.00
N GLU A 50 -40.27 15.99 -50.78
CA GLU A 50 -40.86 17.16 -50.11
C GLU A 50 -40.38 18.52 -50.67
N ARG A 51 -39.10 18.65 -51.02
CA ARG A 51 -38.46 19.97 -51.28
C ARG A 51 -37.60 20.01 -52.55
N GLY A 52 -37.58 18.93 -53.32
CA GLY A 52 -36.80 18.79 -54.54
C GLY A 52 -35.30 18.92 -54.33
N MET A 53 -34.58 19.26 -55.41
CA MET A 53 -33.12 19.34 -55.47
C MET A 53 -32.50 20.34 -54.47
N LYS A 54 -33.26 21.35 -54.02
CA LYS A 54 -32.80 22.33 -53.03
C LYS A 54 -32.45 21.68 -51.69
N SER A 55 -33.13 20.59 -51.34
CA SER A 55 -32.93 19.87 -50.08
C SER A 55 -31.60 19.11 -49.99
N LEU A 56 -30.92 18.87 -51.12
CA LEU A 56 -29.66 18.13 -51.16
C LEU A 56 -28.45 19.01 -50.78
N LYS A 57 -28.57 20.34 -50.83
CA LYS A 57 -27.47 21.27 -50.51
C LYS A 57 -27.10 21.19 -49.02
N ASP A 58 -25.81 21.34 -48.72
CA ASP A 58 -25.34 21.42 -47.32
C ASP A 58 -25.41 22.85 -46.80
N HIS A 59 -26.26 23.07 -45.79
CA HIS A 59 -26.47 24.37 -45.16
C HIS A 59 -25.63 24.58 -43.89
N ARG A 60 -24.73 23.65 -43.53
CA ARG A 60 -24.00 23.66 -42.24
C ARG A 60 -22.81 24.61 -42.16
N LYS A 61 -22.62 25.49 -43.15
CA LYS A 61 -21.40 26.34 -43.29
C LYS A 61 -21.12 27.26 -42.10
N ASN A 62 -22.09 27.54 -41.21
CA ASN A 62 -21.93 28.52 -40.13
C ASN A 62 -22.10 27.96 -38.70
N ASN A 63 -22.00 26.64 -38.48
CA ASN A 63 -22.04 26.11 -37.12
C ASN A 63 -20.67 26.20 -36.42
N HIS A 64 -20.14 27.43 -36.32
CA HIS A 64 -19.13 27.71 -35.32
C HIS A 64 -19.84 27.67 -33.97
N ARG A 65 -19.68 26.57 -33.21
CA ARG A 65 -19.91 26.62 -31.76
C ARG A 65 -19.26 27.91 -31.27
N ARG A 66 -20.00 28.77 -30.57
CA ARG A 66 -19.43 29.96 -29.92
C ARG A 66 -18.20 29.45 -29.15
N ARG A 67 -17.00 29.80 -29.62
CA ARG A 67 -15.80 29.58 -28.81
C ARG A 67 -16.09 30.39 -27.55
N PHE A 68 -16.06 29.75 -26.39
CA PHE A 68 -15.98 30.51 -25.15
C PHE A 68 -14.89 31.56 -25.34
N PRO A 69 -15.15 32.84 -25.01
CA PRO A 69 -14.11 33.84 -25.07
C PRO A 69 -12.90 33.28 -24.34
N GLN A 70 -11.75 33.21 -25.01
CA GLN A 70 -10.51 32.92 -24.28
C GLN A 70 -10.39 34.02 -23.23
N PRO A 71 -10.06 33.69 -21.97
CA PRO A 71 -9.91 34.71 -20.95
C PRO A 71 -8.91 35.76 -21.45
N ILE A 72 -9.26 37.03 -21.28
CA ILE A 72 -8.41 38.17 -21.66
C ILE A 72 -7.09 38.00 -20.92
N ARG A 73 -6.02 37.70 -21.66
CA ARG A 73 -4.67 37.69 -21.10
C ARG A 73 -4.22 39.15 -21.05
N ILE A 74 -4.40 39.79 -19.90
CA ILE A 74 -3.88 41.13 -19.65
C ILE A 74 -2.37 41.08 -19.92
N LYS A 75 -1.91 41.84 -20.92
CA LYS A 75 -0.47 41.94 -21.24
C LYS A 75 0.15 42.97 -20.30
N GLY A 76 0.95 42.52 -19.35
CA GLY A 76 1.74 43.34 -18.43
C GLY A 76 2.04 42.62 -17.12
N ASP A 77 2.95 43.18 -16.32
CA ASP A 77 3.30 42.74 -14.94
C ASP A 77 2.17 43.02 -13.93
N SER A 78 0.93 43.20 -14.39
CA SER A 78 -0.20 43.39 -13.51
C SER A 78 -0.52 42.08 -12.79
N PRO A 79 -0.75 42.13 -11.46
CA PRO A 79 -1.08 40.95 -10.68
C PRO A 79 -2.26 40.21 -11.31
N LEU A 80 -2.18 38.88 -11.38
CA LEU A 80 -3.25 38.06 -11.94
C LEU A 80 -4.55 38.34 -11.15
N PRO A 81 -5.74 38.31 -11.79
CA PRO A 81 -7.00 38.48 -11.07
C PRO A 81 -7.16 37.57 -9.83
N PHE A 82 -6.55 36.38 -9.85
CA PHE A 82 -6.46 35.48 -8.71
C PHE A 82 -5.63 36.06 -7.54
N GLU A 83 -4.48 36.65 -7.84
CA GLU A 83 -3.60 37.26 -6.84
C GLU A 83 -4.23 38.51 -6.22
N LEU A 84 -4.98 39.29 -7.00
CA LEU A 84 -5.77 40.42 -6.49
C LEU A 84 -6.91 39.96 -5.56
N LEU A 85 -7.56 38.84 -5.89
CA LEU A 85 -8.71 38.34 -5.12
C LEU A 85 -8.29 37.62 -3.82
N ILE A 86 -7.21 36.84 -3.87
CA ILE A 86 -6.79 35.96 -2.77
C ILE A 86 -5.55 36.51 -2.04
N GLY A 87 -4.83 37.46 -2.63
CA GLY A 87 -3.60 38.03 -2.06
C GLY A 87 -2.37 37.11 -2.16
N VAL A 88 -2.47 35.99 -2.87
CA VAL A 88 -1.40 34.98 -2.99
C VAL A 88 -1.09 34.70 -4.46
N LYS A 89 0.20 34.66 -4.81
CA LYS A 89 0.65 34.27 -6.15
C LYS A 89 0.29 32.81 -6.44
N MET A 90 -0.20 32.55 -7.66
CA MET A 90 -0.43 31.17 -8.10
C MET A 90 0.89 30.39 -8.10
N LYS A 91 0.88 29.20 -7.48
CA LYS A 91 2.05 28.32 -7.46
C LYS A 91 2.49 27.97 -8.87
N GLN A 92 3.75 28.26 -9.18
CA GLN A 92 4.36 27.89 -10.44
C GLN A 92 5.09 26.55 -10.32
N LYS A 93 5.45 25.94 -11.47
CA LYS A 93 6.15 24.66 -11.49
C LYS A 93 7.52 24.72 -10.80
N THR A 94 8.17 25.88 -10.84
CA THR A 94 9.44 26.16 -10.13
C THR A 94 9.26 26.09 -8.61
N ASP A 95 8.14 26.58 -8.09
CA ASP A 95 7.87 26.57 -6.64
C ASP A 95 7.67 25.13 -6.14
N LEU A 96 7.14 24.23 -6.98
CA LEU A 96 7.03 22.81 -6.67
C LEU A 96 8.42 22.16 -6.57
N THR A 97 9.35 22.48 -7.47
CA THR A 97 10.72 21.94 -7.40
C THR A 97 11.48 22.42 -6.17
N VAL A 98 11.29 23.69 -5.79
CA VAL A 98 11.90 24.25 -4.56
C VAL A 98 11.27 23.61 -3.33
N LYS A 99 9.94 23.44 -3.31
CA LYS A 99 9.25 22.76 -2.22
C LYS A 99 9.74 21.32 -2.04
N ASP A 100 9.88 20.57 -3.13
CA ASP A 100 10.36 19.18 -3.08
C ASP A 100 11.81 19.08 -2.60
N ALA A 101 12.67 20.04 -2.98
CA ALA A 101 14.05 20.10 -2.51
C ALA A 101 14.11 20.36 -1.00
N VAL A 102 13.36 21.35 -0.51
CA VAL A 102 13.26 21.68 0.91
C VAL A 102 12.71 20.49 1.71
N GLU A 103 11.65 19.82 1.23
CA GLU A 103 11.10 18.64 1.89
C GLU A 103 12.07 17.44 1.93
N LYS A 104 12.97 17.32 0.96
CA LYS A 104 14.03 16.29 1.00
C LYS A 104 15.09 16.62 2.04
N GLU A 105 15.53 17.86 2.11
CA GLU A 105 16.51 18.31 3.11
C GLU A 105 15.96 18.15 4.53
N PHE A 106 14.72 18.56 4.77
CA PHE A 106 14.06 18.36 6.07
C PHE A 106 13.99 16.88 6.46
N ARG A 107 13.71 15.98 5.51
CA ARG A 107 13.70 14.53 5.76
C ARG A 107 15.09 14.02 6.14
N LEU A 108 16.12 14.40 5.40
CA LEU A 108 17.50 14.00 5.68
C LEU A 108 17.97 14.51 7.04
N GLN A 109 17.68 15.78 7.36
CA GLN A 109 18.03 16.37 8.64
C GLN A 109 17.31 15.64 9.80
N PHE A 110 16.02 15.36 9.63
CA PHE A 110 15.24 14.64 10.63
C PHE A 110 15.75 13.22 10.88
N GLU A 111 16.13 12.50 9.82
CA GLU A 111 16.75 11.17 9.94
C GLU A 111 18.09 11.24 10.70
N GLN A 112 18.92 12.23 10.39
CA GLN A 112 20.18 12.44 11.11
C GLN A 112 19.95 12.74 12.60
N ASP A 113 18.99 13.60 12.91
CA ASP A 113 18.64 13.95 14.30
C ASP A 113 18.10 12.74 15.06
N LEU A 114 17.26 11.92 14.44
CA LEU A 114 16.78 10.66 15.02
C LEU A 114 17.91 9.67 15.28
N ASP A 115 18.86 9.53 14.35
CA ASP A 115 19.99 8.65 14.53
C ASP A 115 20.94 9.14 15.62
N GLN A 116 21.15 10.45 15.72
CA GLN A 116 21.89 11.04 16.85
C GLN A 116 21.18 10.80 18.17
N LEU A 117 19.86 10.99 18.23
CA LEU A 117 19.05 10.73 19.42
C LEU A 117 19.12 9.27 19.84
N ARG A 118 18.99 8.33 18.89
CA ARG A 118 19.11 6.89 19.14
C ARG A 118 20.51 6.52 19.64
N LYS A 119 21.57 7.11 19.07
CA LYS A 119 22.95 6.90 19.54
C LYS A 119 23.13 7.35 20.99
N ARG A 120 22.69 8.58 21.31
CA ARG A 120 22.75 9.13 22.68
C ARG A 120 21.95 8.27 23.67
N ALA A 121 20.72 7.91 23.32
CA ALA A 121 19.88 7.05 24.15
C ALA A 121 20.52 5.67 24.37
N LYS A 122 21.10 5.07 23.33
CA LYS A 122 21.82 3.79 23.43
C LYS A 122 23.00 3.87 24.38
N GLU A 123 23.78 4.95 24.32
CA GLU A 123 24.91 5.18 25.23
C GLU A 123 24.45 5.34 26.68
N GLN A 124 23.38 6.10 26.93
CA GLN A 124 22.83 6.27 28.28
C GLN A 124 22.30 4.95 28.85
N ILE A 125 21.52 4.20 28.07
CA ILE A 125 21.02 2.88 28.47
C ILE A 125 22.19 1.94 28.78
N ARG A 126 23.25 1.96 27.95
CA ARG A 126 24.45 1.15 28.18
C ARG A 126 25.15 1.51 29.50
N LYS A 127 25.31 2.80 29.81
CA LYS A 127 25.88 3.25 31.10
C LYS A 127 25.08 2.70 32.28
N VAL A 128 23.76 2.85 32.25
CA VAL A 128 22.86 2.32 33.29
C VAL A 128 22.95 0.79 33.40
N GLN A 129 23.01 0.10 32.26
CA GLN A 129 23.17 -1.37 32.25
C GLN A 129 24.51 -1.81 32.83
N ASP A 130 25.60 -1.08 32.55
CA ASP A 130 26.93 -1.39 33.10
C ASP A 130 26.98 -1.15 34.61
N GLU A 131 26.36 -0.09 35.12
CA GLU A 131 26.20 0.16 36.55
C GLU A 131 25.36 -0.92 37.23
N ASN A 132 24.18 -1.23 36.66
CA ASN A 132 23.32 -2.30 37.15
C ASN A 132 24.06 -3.65 37.17
N ARG A 133 24.86 -3.94 36.14
CA ARG A 133 25.68 -5.14 36.05
C ARG A 133 26.72 -5.19 37.16
N LYS A 134 27.40 -4.08 37.47
CA LYS A 134 28.36 -4.00 38.59
C LYS A 134 27.69 -4.28 39.93
N THR A 135 26.60 -3.56 40.22
CA THR A 135 25.86 -3.68 41.48
C THR A 135 25.30 -5.09 41.67
N TYR A 136 24.72 -5.66 40.61
CA TYR A 136 24.16 -7.00 40.67
C TYR A 136 25.22 -8.09 40.81
N ASN A 137 26.35 -7.98 40.08
CA ASN A 137 27.45 -8.94 40.18
C ASN A 137 28.17 -8.88 41.53
N LEU A 138 28.17 -7.75 42.25
CA LEU A 138 28.83 -7.59 43.55
C LEU A 138 28.39 -8.65 44.57
N ARG A 139 27.11 -9.05 44.54
CA ARG A 139 26.55 -10.04 45.49
C ARG A 139 26.25 -11.40 44.84
N ARG A 140 26.51 -11.57 43.54
CA ARG A 140 26.13 -12.80 42.81
C ARG A 140 27.20 -13.87 42.92
N ARG A 141 26.80 -15.07 43.36
CA ARG A 141 27.65 -16.28 43.29
C ARG A 141 27.62 -16.86 41.89
N LYS A 142 28.74 -17.45 41.45
CA LYS A 142 28.80 -18.16 40.16
C LYS A 142 27.79 -19.32 40.16
N PRO A 143 26.97 -19.47 39.11
CA PRO A 143 26.02 -20.58 39.03
C PRO A 143 26.76 -21.91 38.93
N ALA A 144 26.15 -22.96 39.49
CA ALA A 144 26.62 -24.33 39.29
C ALA A 144 26.54 -24.69 37.79
N LYS A 145 27.54 -25.44 37.32
CA LYS A 145 27.60 -25.95 35.94
C LYS A 145 27.24 -27.43 35.95
N TYR A 146 26.39 -27.83 35.02
CA TYR A 146 25.96 -29.20 34.83
C TYR A 146 26.39 -29.71 33.45
N ARG A 147 26.69 -31.00 33.34
CA ARG A 147 27.05 -31.68 32.10
C ARG A 147 25.84 -32.44 31.56
N ILE A 148 25.95 -32.87 30.30
CA ILE A 148 24.96 -33.75 29.69
C ILE A 148 24.96 -35.07 30.50
N ASN A 149 23.76 -35.60 30.74
CA ASN A 149 23.46 -36.80 31.54
C ASN A 149 23.56 -36.63 33.06
N ASP A 150 23.87 -35.45 33.60
CA ASP A 150 23.83 -35.24 35.05
C ASP A 150 22.39 -35.35 35.58
N LEU A 151 22.25 -35.97 36.76
CA LEU A 151 20.97 -36.04 37.46
C LEU A 151 20.76 -34.82 38.35
N VAL A 152 19.59 -34.23 38.21
CA VAL A 152 19.25 -32.96 38.82
C VAL A 152 17.80 -32.90 39.28
N ALA A 153 17.56 -32.18 40.37
CA ALA A 153 16.24 -31.88 40.90
C ALA A 153 15.80 -30.47 40.48
N ILE A 154 14.60 -30.33 39.90
CA ILE A 154 14.04 -29.03 39.52
C ILE A 154 13.24 -28.45 40.70
N LYS A 155 13.46 -27.18 41.03
CA LYS A 155 12.73 -26.44 42.06
C LYS A 155 11.29 -26.17 41.60
N ARG A 156 10.31 -26.41 42.46
CA ARG A 156 8.92 -26.02 42.25
C ARG A 156 8.79 -24.49 42.27
N VAL A 157 8.28 -23.91 41.19
CA VAL A 157 8.07 -22.46 41.04
C VAL A 157 6.60 -22.06 41.20
N GLN A 158 5.68 -22.93 40.77
CA GLN A 158 4.24 -22.67 40.89
C GLN A 158 3.77 -22.92 42.33
N VAL A 159 3.17 -21.90 42.94
CA VAL A 159 2.49 -21.98 44.24
C VAL A 159 0.98 -22.02 43.96
N GLY A 160 0.28 -22.99 44.53
CA GLY A 160 -1.16 -23.18 44.32
C GLY A 160 -1.83 -23.89 45.51
N PRO A 161 -3.18 -23.93 45.54
CA PRO A 161 -3.91 -24.62 46.59
C PRO A 161 -3.51 -26.11 46.64
N GLY A 162 -3.37 -26.66 47.86
CA GLY A 162 -2.94 -28.05 48.06
C GLY A 162 -1.43 -28.32 47.86
N LYS A 163 -0.60 -27.31 47.58
CA LYS A 163 0.86 -27.48 47.37
C LYS A 163 1.73 -27.08 48.58
N LYS A 164 1.13 -26.72 49.72
CA LYS A 164 1.87 -26.30 50.94
C LYS A 164 2.72 -27.41 51.54
N LEU A 165 2.24 -28.65 51.50
CA LEU A 165 2.94 -29.84 52.02
C LEU A 165 3.75 -30.59 50.96
N CYS A 166 3.69 -30.16 49.69
CA CYS A 166 4.45 -30.81 48.63
C CYS A 166 5.96 -30.49 48.74
N ALA A 167 6.78 -31.44 48.30
CA ALA A 167 8.23 -31.23 48.23
C ALA A 167 8.59 -30.01 47.38
N LYS A 168 9.60 -29.27 47.85
CA LYS A 168 10.12 -28.05 47.21
C LYS A 168 10.82 -28.34 45.87
N TYR A 169 11.37 -29.53 45.72
CA TYR A 169 11.99 -30.01 44.48
C TYR A 169 11.18 -31.18 43.93
N LEU A 170 11.09 -31.25 42.61
CA LEU A 170 10.42 -32.32 41.87
C LEU A 170 11.32 -33.56 41.81
N VAL A 171 10.79 -34.61 41.17
CA VAL A 171 11.49 -35.88 40.92
C VAL A 171 12.82 -35.69 40.17
N PRO A 172 13.70 -36.71 40.11
CA PRO A 172 14.95 -36.61 39.37
C PRO A 172 14.71 -36.40 37.89
N TYR A 173 15.49 -35.50 37.31
CA TYR A 173 15.59 -35.29 35.90
C TYR A 173 17.03 -35.40 35.43
N LYS A 174 17.21 -35.75 34.15
CA LYS A 174 18.48 -35.87 33.47
C LYS A 174 18.69 -34.68 32.53
N VAL A 175 19.89 -34.10 32.55
CA VAL A 175 20.25 -33.03 31.62
C VAL A 175 20.45 -33.61 30.22
N VAL A 176 19.63 -33.19 29.26
CA VAL A 176 19.69 -33.63 27.87
C VAL A 176 20.57 -32.72 27.04
N ARG A 177 20.44 -31.40 27.23
CA ARG A 177 21.18 -30.40 26.44
C ARG A 177 21.57 -29.21 27.30
N VAL A 178 22.84 -28.82 27.19
CA VAL A 178 23.38 -27.59 27.81
C VAL A 178 23.24 -26.45 26.81
N LYS A 179 22.50 -25.38 27.17
CA LYS A 179 22.48 -24.10 26.43
C LYS A 179 23.37 -23.08 27.14
N SER A 180 23.50 -21.88 26.59
CA SER A 180 24.33 -20.81 27.17
C SER A 180 23.99 -20.54 28.65
N ASN A 181 22.71 -20.30 28.97
CA ASN A 181 22.28 -19.91 30.31
C ASN A 181 21.31 -20.93 30.96
N ASN A 182 20.74 -21.82 30.15
CA ASN A 182 19.65 -22.73 30.53
C ASN A 182 20.02 -24.17 30.16
N TYR A 183 19.32 -25.14 30.75
CA TYR A 183 19.51 -26.56 30.51
C TYR A 183 18.19 -27.17 30.09
N ASP A 184 18.19 -27.97 29.03
CA ASP A 184 17.05 -28.81 28.67
C ASP A 184 17.17 -30.12 29.43
N ILE A 185 16.08 -30.47 30.10
CA ILE A 185 16.07 -31.46 31.15
C ILE A 185 14.85 -32.36 30.95
N GLU A 186 15.08 -33.67 31.02
CA GLU A 186 14.07 -34.70 30.80
C GLU A 186 13.89 -35.57 32.04
N ARG A 187 12.64 -35.87 32.36
CA ARG A 187 12.27 -36.57 33.58
C ARG A 187 12.61 -38.05 33.44
N GLU A 188 13.41 -38.57 34.37
CA GLU A 188 13.86 -39.96 34.31
C GLU A 188 12.85 -40.91 34.97
N MET A 189 12.19 -40.47 36.05
CA MET A 189 11.23 -41.28 36.79
C MET A 189 9.78 -40.82 36.61
N PRO A 190 8.79 -41.74 36.71
CA PRO A 190 7.38 -41.37 36.84
C PRO A 190 7.19 -40.51 38.08
N GLY A 191 6.45 -39.41 37.95
CA GLY A 191 6.19 -38.53 39.08
C GLY A 191 5.55 -37.21 38.68
N GLU A 192 5.57 -36.26 39.61
CA GLU A 192 4.98 -34.94 39.40
C GLU A 192 5.91 -34.03 38.60
N GLY A 193 5.34 -33.28 37.65
CA GLY A 193 6.06 -32.30 36.82
C GLY A 193 6.02 -32.64 35.33
N PRO A 194 6.47 -31.74 34.44
CA PRO A 194 6.43 -32.00 33.00
C PRO A 194 7.52 -33.00 32.59
N LYS A 195 7.33 -33.72 31.47
CA LYS A 195 8.29 -34.71 30.96
C LYS A 195 9.57 -34.09 30.43
N LYS A 196 9.47 -33.00 29.66
CA LYS A 196 10.58 -32.24 29.08
C LYS A 196 10.42 -30.77 29.45
N THR A 197 11.47 -30.15 29.96
CA THR A 197 11.47 -28.73 30.35
C THR A 197 12.83 -28.09 30.14
N SER A 198 12.86 -26.77 30.05
CA SER A 198 14.10 -26.00 30.09
C SER A 198 14.14 -25.17 31.37
N SER A 199 15.23 -25.26 32.15
CA SER A 199 15.37 -24.53 33.41
C SER A 199 16.76 -23.91 33.57
N CYS A 200 16.86 -22.84 34.34
CA CYS A 200 18.14 -22.17 34.65
C CYS A 200 18.84 -22.87 35.82
N ALA A 201 20.18 -22.80 35.87
CA ALA A 201 20.99 -23.41 36.94
C ALA A 201 20.53 -23.04 38.37
N GLU A 202 19.94 -21.86 38.56
CA GLU A 202 19.45 -21.38 39.86
C GLU A 202 18.25 -22.17 40.40
N TYR A 203 17.46 -22.75 39.50
CA TYR A 203 16.27 -23.53 39.84
C TYR A 203 16.55 -25.03 39.83
N ILE A 204 17.82 -25.42 39.74
CA ILE A 204 18.24 -26.81 39.63
C ILE A 204 19.26 -27.10 40.72
N LYS A 205 19.16 -28.28 41.33
CA LYS A 205 20.18 -28.80 42.25
C LYS A 205 20.67 -30.16 41.77
N PRO A 206 21.93 -30.55 42.04
CA PRO A 206 22.37 -31.92 41.83
C PRO A 206 21.45 -32.88 42.59
N TRP A 207 21.03 -33.97 41.94
CA TRP A 207 20.33 -35.04 42.62
C TRP A 207 21.37 -35.83 43.42
N SER A 208 21.37 -35.68 44.74
CA SER A 208 22.20 -36.50 45.60
C SER A 208 21.60 -37.90 45.60
N SER A 209 22.22 -38.84 44.88
CA SER A 209 22.10 -40.24 45.24
C SER A 209 22.77 -40.38 46.61
N MET A 210 22.00 -40.27 47.70
CA MET A 210 22.48 -40.82 48.96
C MET A 210 22.69 -42.32 48.70
N LEU A 211 23.96 -42.72 48.66
CA LEU A 211 24.39 -43.98 49.24
C LEU A 211 24.32 -43.83 50.77
#